data_AF-A0A8T6XYV7-F1
#
_entry.id   AF-A0A8T6XYV7-F1
#
_cell.length_a   1.000
_cell.length_b   1.000
_cell.length_c   1.000
_cell.angle_alpha   90.00
_cell.angle_beta   90.00
_cell.angle_gamma   90.00
#
_symmetry.space_group_name_H-M   'P 1'
#
loop_
_entity.id
_entity.type
_entity.pdbx_description
1 polymer ?
#
loop_
_entity_poly.entity_id
_entity_poly.type
_entity_poly.pdbx_seq_one_letter_code
_entity_poly.pdbx_strand_id
1 'polypeptide(L)'
;MNLTLEAVDGSVTFETTSDQNGNYRQWVRIGLDGNGTYKVTAERAGFEPKEEFWEHKINVTNQSRDIQLLALNVTFNGTTFIDLNGNGNMNRFEHPVQVDHIEIWSAENTSMRFLTESDENGTFNVTLPPGAYNVYARTEEDGGHLVHLRPHEVEPI
;
A
#
# COMPACT_ATOMS: atom_id res chain seq x y z
N MET A 1 1.39 7.97 12.17
CA MET A 1 2.38 8.48 11.22
C MET A 1 3.30 9.42 11.98
N ASN A 2 4.60 9.32 11.78
CA ASN A 2 5.57 10.25 12.35
C ASN A 2 5.74 11.42 11.39
N LEU A 3 5.78 12.63 11.92
CA LEU A 3 6.09 13.83 11.17
C LEU A 3 7.26 14.55 11.84
N THR A 4 8.21 14.98 11.02
CA THR A 4 9.32 15.84 11.42
C THR A 4 9.24 17.14 10.64
N LEU A 5 9.32 18.27 11.35
CA LEU A 5 9.37 19.61 10.76
C LEU A 5 10.72 20.22 11.12
N GLU A 6 11.55 20.47 10.12
CA GLU A 6 12.88 21.05 10.25
C GLU A 6 12.90 22.44 9.57
N ALA A 7 13.25 23.48 10.31
CA ALA A 7 13.47 24.79 9.72
C ALA A 7 14.67 24.72 8.75
N VAL A 8 14.54 25.25 7.53
CA VAL A 8 15.60 25.15 6.51
C VAL A 8 16.90 25.86 6.94
N ASP A 9 16.80 26.83 7.85
CA ASP A 9 17.96 27.49 8.46
C ASP A 9 18.63 26.67 9.57
N GLY A 10 18.12 25.46 9.86
CA GLY A 10 18.61 24.54 10.89
C GLY A 10 18.31 24.99 12.33
N SER A 11 17.53 26.06 12.53
CA SER A 11 17.35 26.67 13.85
C SER A 11 16.49 25.83 14.80
N VAL A 12 15.54 25.05 14.26
CA VAL A 12 14.59 24.26 15.05
C VAL A 12 14.14 23.01 14.31
N THR A 13 13.99 21.92 15.07
CA THR A 13 13.33 20.68 14.64
C THR A 13 12.20 20.33 15.60
N PHE A 14 11.06 19.93 15.06
CA PHE A 14 9.91 19.42 15.81
C PHE A 14 9.54 18.02 15.33
N GLU A 15 9.14 17.16 16.25
CA GLU A 15 8.63 15.82 15.95
C GLU A 15 7.22 15.70 16.52
N THR A 16 6.31 15.11 15.76
CA THR A 16 4.94 14.85 16.19
C THR A 16 4.38 13.59 15.54
N THR A 17 3.24 13.13 16.03
CA THR A 17 2.53 11.98 15.47
C THR A 17 1.10 12.36 15.13
N SER A 18 0.58 11.80 14.04
CA SER A 18 -0.85 11.92 13.71
C SER A 18 -1.74 11.14 14.70
N ASP A 19 -2.96 11.61 14.90
CA ASP A 19 -4.01 10.85 15.59
C ASP A 19 -4.55 9.70 14.72
N GLN A 20 -5.53 8.95 15.26
CA GLN A 20 -6.19 7.83 14.58
C GLN A 20 -6.92 8.22 13.27
N ASN A 21 -7.24 9.49 13.10
CA ASN A 21 -7.89 10.04 11.91
C ASN A 21 -6.86 10.68 10.95
N GLY A 22 -5.56 10.60 11.25
CA GLY A 22 -4.50 11.19 10.45
C GLY A 22 -4.25 12.68 10.72
N ASN A 23 -4.96 13.31 11.66
CA ASN A 23 -4.75 14.73 11.98
C ASN A 23 -3.55 14.91 12.89
N TYR A 24 -2.82 16.01 12.71
CA TYR A 24 -1.76 16.43 13.60
C TYR A 24 -1.86 17.95 13.81
N ARG A 25 -1.29 18.43 14.92
CA ARG A 25 -1.18 19.86 15.18
C ARG A 25 0.20 20.16 15.72
N GLN A 26 0.92 21.02 15.03
CA GLN A 26 2.23 21.50 15.47
C GLN A 26 2.25 23.02 15.54
N TRP A 27 2.77 23.53 16.64
CA TRP A 27 3.10 24.94 16.78
C TRP A 27 4.57 25.11 16.38
N VAL A 28 4.82 25.94 15.36
CA VAL A 28 6.17 26.20 14.86
C VAL A 28 6.60 27.57 15.35
N ARG A 29 7.82 27.65 15.91
CA ARG A 29 8.41 28.94 16.28
C ARG A 29 9.01 29.56 15.03
N ILE A 30 8.53 30.74 14.69
CA ILE A 30 8.93 31.43 13.46
C ILE A 30 10.25 32.19 13.69
N GLY A 31 11.05 32.37 12.64
CA GLY A 31 12.26 33.19 12.65
C GLY A 31 12.01 34.62 13.14
N LEU A 32 13.08 35.38 13.41
CA LEU A 32 12.99 36.73 14.01
C LEU A 32 12.17 37.74 13.17
N ASP A 33 12.07 37.51 11.86
CA ASP A 33 11.26 38.30 10.91
C ASP A 33 9.81 37.79 10.79
N GLY A 34 9.48 36.73 11.51
CA GLY A 34 8.19 36.05 11.48
C GLY A 34 7.92 35.30 10.18
N ASN A 35 8.92 35.02 9.34
CA ASN A 35 8.77 34.11 8.21
C ASN A 35 9.68 32.87 8.39
N GLY A 36 9.38 31.81 7.66
CA GLY A 36 10.23 30.62 7.67
C GLY A 36 9.78 29.58 6.66
N THR A 37 10.73 28.85 6.12
CA THR A 37 10.48 27.65 5.31
C THR A 37 10.84 26.43 6.13
N TYR A 38 9.94 25.45 6.15
CA TYR A 38 10.12 24.19 6.85
C TYR A 38 10.16 23.05 5.86
N LYS A 39 11.15 22.17 5.99
CA LYS A 39 11.11 20.84 5.40
C LYS A 39 10.26 19.98 6.31
N VAL A 40 9.19 19.41 5.77
CA VAL A 40 8.31 18.49 6.45
C VAL A 40 8.54 17.10 5.91
N THR A 41 8.96 16.20 6.77
CA THR A 41 9.16 14.78 6.46
C THR A 41 8.06 13.98 7.14
N ALA A 42 7.32 13.19 6.36
CA ALA A 42 6.28 12.30 6.87
C ALA A 42 6.65 10.86 6.59
N GLU A 43 6.64 10.04 7.64
CA GLU A 43 7.00 8.63 7.58
C GLU A 43 5.92 7.77 8.25
N ARG A 44 5.52 6.73 7.54
CA ARG A 44 4.61 5.69 8.02
C ARG A 44 5.03 4.38 7.38
N ALA A 45 5.15 3.32 8.17
CA ALA A 45 5.34 1.97 7.64
C ALA A 45 4.29 1.68 6.55
N GLY A 46 4.73 1.06 5.46
CA GLY A 46 3.86 0.72 4.33
C GLY A 46 3.61 1.86 3.35
N PHE A 47 4.27 3.01 3.52
CA PHE A 47 4.19 4.16 2.61
C PHE A 47 5.59 4.66 2.23
N GLU A 48 5.70 5.26 1.05
CA GLU A 48 6.89 5.99 0.65
C GLU A 48 7.10 7.20 1.58
N PRO A 49 8.32 7.39 2.13
CA PRO A 49 8.65 8.61 2.85
C PRO A 49 8.39 9.83 1.98
N LYS A 50 7.70 10.83 2.54
CA LYS A 50 7.35 12.05 1.81
C LYS A 50 8.06 13.24 2.40
N GLU A 51 8.67 14.05 1.54
CA GLU A 51 9.23 15.35 1.91
C GLU A 51 8.53 16.48 1.14
N GLU A 52 8.19 17.55 1.86
CA GLU A 52 7.66 18.79 1.29
C GLU A 52 8.28 20.03 1.94
N PHE A 53 8.29 21.15 1.22
CA PHE A 53 8.75 22.44 1.75
C PHE A 53 7.58 23.39 1.91
N TRP A 54 7.31 23.81 3.13
CA TRP A 54 6.18 24.68 3.46
C TRP A 54 6.65 26.04 3.95
N GLU A 55 6.14 27.08 3.31
CA GLU A 55 6.36 28.45 3.72
C GLU A 55 5.33 28.90 4.75
N HIS A 56 5.83 29.46 5.86
CA HIS A 56 5.07 30.20 6.83
C HIS A 56 5.43 31.68 6.76
N LYS A 57 4.41 32.55 6.82
CA LYS A 57 4.56 34.01 6.80
C LYS A 57 3.90 34.62 8.04
N ILE A 58 4.47 35.69 8.59
CA ILE A 58 4.11 36.25 9.90
C ILE A 58 2.62 36.64 10.02
N ASN A 59 2.02 37.01 8.90
CA ASN A 59 0.63 37.47 8.82
C ASN A 59 -0.37 36.34 8.60
N VAL A 60 0.07 35.08 8.55
CA VAL A 60 -0.81 33.92 8.33
C VAL A 60 -0.88 33.09 9.61
N THR A 61 -2.01 33.18 10.29
CA THR A 61 -2.31 32.31 11.44
C THR A 61 -3.15 31.12 10.98
N ASN A 62 -2.95 29.96 11.61
CA ASN A 62 -3.73 28.73 11.38
C ASN A 62 -3.77 28.23 9.93
N GLN A 63 -2.64 27.76 9.39
CA GLN A 63 -2.62 27.03 8.13
C GLN A 63 -2.92 25.54 8.36
N SER A 64 -3.75 24.96 7.50
CA SER A 64 -3.87 23.51 7.35
C SER A 64 -3.25 23.11 6.01
N ARG A 65 -2.34 22.14 6.03
CA ARG A 65 -1.79 21.54 4.82
C ARG A 65 -1.79 20.02 4.98
N ASP A 66 -2.26 19.38 3.92
CA ASP A 66 -2.36 17.93 3.86
C ASP A 66 -1.09 17.39 3.18
N ILE A 67 -0.57 16.29 3.68
CA ILE A 67 0.51 15.53 3.04
C ILE A 67 -0.10 14.26 2.48
N GLN A 68 0.02 14.05 1.18
CA GLN A 68 -0.41 12.82 0.55
C GLN A 68 0.72 11.78 0.61
N LEU A 69 0.47 10.68 1.32
CA LEU A 69 1.35 9.53 1.33
C LEU A 69 0.99 8.55 0.21
N LEU A 70 2.01 8.00 -0.44
CA LEU A 70 1.86 6.94 -1.44
C LEU A 70 2.16 5.60 -0.78
N ALA A 71 1.21 4.67 -0.83
CA ALA A 71 1.41 3.36 -0.24
C ALA A 71 2.42 2.54 -1.05
N LEU A 72 3.30 1.82 -0.36
CA LEU A 72 4.27 0.92 -1.00
C LEU A 72 3.57 -0.33 -1.50
N ASN A 73 3.99 -0.83 -2.66
CA ASN A 73 3.51 -2.11 -3.14
C ASN A 73 3.98 -3.25 -2.23
N VAL A 74 3.13 -4.25 -2.06
CA VAL A 74 3.36 -5.43 -1.22
C VAL A 74 3.44 -6.67 -2.09
N THR A 75 4.40 -7.54 -1.80
CA THR A 75 4.49 -8.85 -2.45
C THR A 75 3.52 -9.82 -1.79
N PHE A 76 2.50 -10.21 -2.56
CA PHE A 76 1.56 -11.27 -2.23
C PHE A 76 2.08 -12.60 -2.77
N ASN A 77 1.94 -13.67 -1.98
CA ASN A 77 2.30 -15.03 -2.36
C ASN A 77 1.07 -15.92 -2.27
N GLY A 78 0.90 -16.84 -3.22
CA GLY A 78 -0.21 -17.78 -3.22
C GLY A 78 0.16 -19.14 -3.82
N THR A 79 -0.77 -20.08 -3.72
CA THR A 79 -0.65 -21.42 -4.29
C THR A 79 -1.90 -21.77 -5.08
N THR A 80 -1.73 -22.21 -6.32
CA THR A 80 -2.77 -22.81 -7.15
C THR A 80 -2.79 -24.33 -6.95
N PHE A 81 -3.99 -24.88 -6.77
CA PHE A 81 -4.20 -26.31 -6.49
C PHE A 81 -5.60 -26.74 -6.96
N ILE A 82 -5.78 -28.06 -7.13
CA ILE A 82 -7.10 -28.64 -7.42
C ILE A 82 -7.93 -28.66 -6.13
N ASP A 83 -9.01 -27.88 -6.07
CA ASP A 83 -9.94 -27.87 -4.94
C ASP A 83 -11.07 -28.90 -5.16
N LEU A 84 -10.88 -30.11 -4.65
CA LEU A 84 -11.81 -31.23 -4.88
C LEU A 84 -13.08 -31.14 -4.03
N ASN A 85 -13.06 -30.38 -2.94
CA ASN A 85 -14.17 -30.28 -2.01
C ASN A 85 -14.80 -28.87 -1.94
N GLY A 86 -14.26 -27.89 -2.68
CA GLY A 86 -14.78 -26.53 -2.79
C GLY A 86 -14.55 -25.66 -1.55
N ASN A 87 -13.65 -26.05 -0.65
CA ASN A 87 -13.43 -25.35 0.62
C ASN A 87 -12.33 -24.28 0.55
N GLY A 88 -11.70 -24.08 -0.62
CA GLY A 88 -10.64 -23.11 -0.87
C GLY A 88 -9.41 -23.25 0.02
N ASN A 89 -9.13 -24.43 0.58
CA ASN A 89 -7.95 -24.73 1.39
C ASN A 89 -7.39 -26.09 1.00
N MET A 90 -6.15 -26.08 0.48
CA MET A 90 -5.48 -27.31 0.07
C MET A 90 -5.34 -28.28 1.24
N ASN A 91 -5.78 -29.52 1.05
CA ASN A 91 -5.59 -30.60 2.00
C ASN A 91 -4.78 -31.76 1.38
N ARG A 92 -4.55 -32.84 2.15
CA ARG A 92 -3.70 -33.96 1.72
C ARG A 92 -4.19 -34.74 0.49
N PHE A 93 -5.45 -34.57 0.10
CA PHE A 93 -6.05 -35.22 -1.08
C PHE A 93 -6.08 -34.29 -2.30
N GLU A 94 -5.53 -33.09 -2.18
CA GLU A 94 -5.46 -32.09 -3.22
C GLU A 94 -3.98 -31.83 -3.55
N HIS A 95 -3.72 -31.37 -4.75
CA HIS A 95 -2.36 -31.20 -5.25
C HIS A 95 -2.19 -29.85 -5.93
N PRO A 96 -0.99 -29.24 -5.83
CA PRO A 96 -0.69 -28.01 -6.56
C PRO A 96 -0.77 -28.22 -8.07
N VAL A 97 -1.07 -27.14 -8.79
CA VAL A 97 -1.18 -27.13 -10.25
C VAL A 97 -0.44 -25.93 -10.80
N GLN A 98 0.43 -26.16 -11.77
CA GLN A 98 1.05 -25.09 -12.53
C GLN A 98 0.00 -24.41 -13.43
N VAL A 99 -0.05 -23.09 -13.40
CA VAL A 99 -0.92 -22.29 -14.27
C VAL A 99 -0.12 -21.21 -14.98
N ASP A 100 -0.32 -21.12 -16.29
CA ASP A 100 0.35 -20.14 -17.15
C ASP A 100 -0.38 -18.79 -17.16
N HIS A 101 -1.50 -18.65 -16.45
CA HIS A 101 -2.28 -17.41 -16.46
C HIS A 101 -3.11 -17.21 -15.19
N ILE A 102 -2.68 -16.27 -14.35
CA ILE A 102 -3.40 -15.77 -13.17
C ILE A 102 -3.74 -14.30 -13.41
N GLU A 103 -5.02 -13.96 -13.31
CA GLU A 103 -5.52 -12.59 -13.38
C GLU A 103 -5.91 -12.08 -12.00
N ILE A 104 -5.42 -10.88 -11.67
CA ILE A 104 -5.72 -10.21 -10.40
C ILE A 104 -6.36 -8.88 -10.72
N TRP A 105 -7.60 -8.69 -10.29
CA TRP A 105 -8.42 -7.51 -10.57
C TRP A 105 -8.66 -6.74 -9.29
N SER A 106 -8.44 -5.43 -9.30
CA SER A 106 -8.83 -4.61 -8.15
C SER A 106 -10.35 -4.65 -7.98
N ALA A 107 -10.80 -4.87 -6.75
CA ALA A 107 -12.22 -4.88 -6.39
C ALA A 107 -12.84 -3.47 -6.45
N GLU A 108 -12.02 -2.43 -6.32
CA GLU A 108 -12.45 -1.03 -6.34
C GLU A 108 -12.26 -0.37 -7.72
N ASN A 109 -11.13 -0.67 -8.38
CA ASN A 109 -10.81 -0.14 -9.71
C ASN A 109 -10.74 -1.29 -10.72
N THR A 110 -11.88 -1.63 -11.31
CA THR A 110 -11.98 -2.75 -12.27
C THR A 110 -11.16 -2.56 -13.55
N SER A 111 -10.57 -1.38 -13.79
CA SER A 111 -9.62 -1.16 -14.89
C SER A 111 -8.19 -1.56 -14.54
N MET A 112 -7.88 -1.73 -13.25
CA MET A 112 -6.57 -2.12 -12.76
C MET A 112 -6.48 -3.65 -12.67
N ARG A 113 -5.61 -4.22 -13.50
CA ARG A 113 -5.38 -5.66 -13.64
C ARG A 113 -3.88 -5.98 -13.58
N PHE A 114 -3.55 -7.06 -12.89
CA PHE A 114 -2.21 -7.65 -12.89
C PHE A 114 -2.26 -9.07 -13.43
N LEU A 115 -1.12 -9.51 -13.95
CA LEU A 115 -0.92 -10.85 -14.51
C LEU A 115 0.29 -11.47 -13.84
N THR A 116 0.17 -12.74 -13.48
CA THR A 116 1.28 -13.59 -13.04
C THR A 116 1.02 -15.04 -13.43
N GLU A 117 2.00 -15.89 -13.20
CA GLU A 117 1.97 -17.32 -13.50
C GLU A 117 2.44 -18.05 -12.24
N SER A 118 2.08 -19.33 -12.09
CA SER A 118 2.62 -20.15 -11.03
C SER A 118 3.76 -21.03 -11.53
N ASP A 119 4.64 -21.44 -10.63
CA ASP A 119 5.65 -22.44 -10.91
C ASP A 119 5.08 -23.88 -10.90
N GLU A 120 5.96 -24.86 -11.10
CA GLU A 120 5.65 -26.30 -11.07
C GLU A 120 5.06 -26.79 -9.73
N ASN A 121 5.28 -26.03 -8.65
CA ASN A 121 4.70 -26.31 -7.33
C ASN A 121 3.41 -25.53 -7.09
N GLY A 122 2.82 -24.93 -8.15
CA GLY A 122 1.66 -24.06 -8.06
C GLY A 122 1.92 -22.76 -7.30
N THR A 123 3.16 -22.41 -6.99
CA THR A 123 3.47 -21.20 -6.22
C THR A 123 3.59 -20.00 -7.14
N PHE A 124 2.97 -18.89 -6.76
CA PHE A 124 3.12 -17.62 -7.47
C PHE A 124 3.38 -16.48 -6.48
N ASN A 125 4.06 -15.46 -6.98
CA ASN A 125 4.19 -14.18 -6.30
C ASN A 125 3.78 -13.04 -7.24
N VAL A 126 3.33 -11.94 -6.64
CA VAL A 126 2.94 -10.74 -7.36
C VAL A 126 3.06 -9.54 -6.44
N THR A 127 3.58 -8.44 -6.96
CA THR A 127 3.72 -7.19 -6.22
C THR A 127 2.57 -6.27 -6.60
N LEU A 128 1.71 -5.96 -5.62
CA LEU A 128 0.46 -5.22 -5.79
C LEU A 128 0.46 -3.97 -4.91
N PRO A 129 -0.12 -2.85 -5.35
CA PRO A 129 -0.52 -1.79 -4.43
C PRO A 129 -1.45 -2.34 -3.33
N PRO A 130 -1.52 -1.71 -2.14
CA PRO A 130 -2.52 -2.07 -1.15
C PRO A 130 -3.94 -1.86 -1.67
N GLY A 131 -4.85 -2.73 -1.26
CA GLY A 131 -6.25 -2.71 -1.67
C GLY A 131 -6.87 -4.10 -1.73
N ALA A 132 -8.16 -4.14 -2.02
CA ALA A 132 -8.90 -5.38 -2.21
C ALA A 132 -8.82 -5.87 -3.67
N TYR A 133 -8.63 -7.17 -3.85
CA TYR A 133 -8.46 -7.81 -5.15
C TYR A 133 -9.27 -9.09 -5.27
N ASN A 134 -9.75 -9.38 -6.49
CA ASN A 134 -10.29 -10.68 -6.88
C ASN A 134 -9.25 -11.40 -7.74
N VAL A 135 -9.03 -12.69 -7.51
CA VAL A 135 -7.99 -13.47 -8.17
C VAL A 135 -8.62 -14.63 -8.95
N TYR A 136 -8.20 -14.82 -10.20
CA TYR A 136 -8.70 -15.87 -11.08
C TYR A 136 -7.52 -16.61 -11.69
N ALA A 137 -7.50 -17.93 -11.54
CA ALA A 137 -6.54 -18.78 -12.24
C ALA A 137 -7.24 -19.50 -13.40
N ARG A 138 -6.55 -19.61 -14.54
CA ARG A 138 -6.99 -20.42 -15.68
C ARG A 138 -5.96 -21.52 -15.93
N THR A 139 -6.44 -22.76 -16.03
CA THR A 139 -5.66 -23.91 -16.52
C THR A 139 -6.29 -24.46 -17.79
N GLU A 140 -5.45 -24.86 -18.74
CA GLU A 140 -5.87 -25.58 -19.95
C GLU A 140 -5.87 -27.10 -19.76
N GLU A 141 -5.34 -27.60 -18.62
CA GLU A 141 -5.00 -29.01 -18.43
C GLU A 141 -6.22 -29.93 -18.22
N ASP A 142 -7.40 -29.40 -17.88
CA ASP A 142 -8.60 -30.23 -17.62
C ASP A 142 -9.93 -29.53 -17.95
N GLY A 143 -10.10 -29.05 -19.19
CA GLY A 143 -11.40 -28.57 -19.66
C GLY A 143 -11.88 -27.22 -19.07
N GLY A 144 -10.95 -26.37 -18.62
CA GLY A 144 -11.15 -24.92 -18.47
C GLY A 144 -12.23 -24.50 -17.48
N HIS A 145 -12.05 -24.76 -16.19
CA HIS A 145 -12.82 -24.07 -15.15
C HIS A 145 -12.00 -22.93 -14.53
N LEU A 146 -12.59 -21.73 -14.49
CA LEU A 146 -12.08 -20.60 -13.72
C LEU A 146 -12.25 -20.93 -12.23
N VAL A 147 -11.14 -21.16 -11.52
CA VAL A 147 -11.20 -21.28 -10.06
C VAL A 147 -11.11 -19.87 -9.49
N HIS A 148 -12.16 -19.43 -8.81
CA HIS A 148 -12.16 -18.17 -8.07
C HIS A 148 -11.29 -18.33 -6.82
N LEU A 149 -10.06 -17.83 -6.90
CA LEU A 149 -9.21 -17.66 -5.74
C LEU A 149 -9.77 -16.44 -5.02
N ARG A 150 -10.33 -16.67 -3.84
CA ARG A 150 -11.17 -15.78 -3.04
C ARG A 150 -10.75 -14.29 -3.06
N PRO A 151 -11.69 -13.38 -2.73
CA PRO A 151 -11.34 -11.98 -2.49
C PRO A 151 -10.21 -11.89 -1.45
N HIS A 152 -9.19 -11.10 -1.75
CA HIS A 152 -8.03 -10.91 -0.89
C HIS A 152 -7.80 -9.44 -0.63
N GLU A 153 -7.50 -9.10 0.62
CA GLU A 153 -7.17 -7.74 1.04
C GLU A 153 -5.66 -7.66 1.23
N VAL A 154 -5.01 -6.81 0.45
CA VAL A 154 -3.59 -6.48 0.61
C VAL A 154 -3.52 -5.26 1.50
N GLU A 155 -3.16 -5.46 2.76
CA GLU A 155 -2.95 -4.36 3.70
C GLU A 155 -1.60 -3.67 3.46
N PRO A 156 -1.50 -2.35 3.66
CA PRO A 156 -0.21 -1.68 3.78
C PRO A 156 0.60 -2.28 4.94
N ILE A 157 1.91 -2.49 4.76
CA ILE A 157 2.82 -3.01 5.80
C ILE A 157 2.95 -2.06 6.98
#